data_AF-A0A3C0T287-F1
#
_entry.id   AF-A0A3C0T287-F1
#
_cell.length_a   1.000
_cell.length_b   1.000
_cell.length_c   1.000
_cell.angle_alpha   90.00
_cell.angle_beta   90.00
_cell.angle_gamma   90.00
#
_symmetry.space_group_name_H-M   'P 1'
#
loop_
_entity.id
_entity.type
_entity.pdbx_description
1 polymer ?
#
loop_
_entity_poly.entity_id
_entity_poly.type
_entity_poly.pdbx_seq_one_letter_code
_entity_poly.pdbx_strand_id
1 'polypeptide(L)'
;MEDNNTNTALQAIAKALNEGINERTAMIIIITAVIIFIITFTVVIKLRSRKKIRDSAEASFQKLIRKHNLTILELDLIEELALSMKKSEDKYNLLISKSRFRQAEHKLNEISEANKQLIEGLKLKLGYTVPEDEPGIISTASFTQGQPAKINFGDEELNAEIYSVADANITVKCPAQPTPITTDDEISLITAEDGAFRLFKLYPDKIKGELFSAPHTEASVIEKLNLHLDSVIEIKLPDEEKAEEINAKIVMLSERGAFIHDKKNRLQPLESIRIFLNNDRKKSFPVEATVAKISEEKKLVSIRFTN
;
A
#
# COMPACT_ATOMS: atom_id res chain seq x y z
N MET A 1 -21.32 -40.42 -59.91
CA MET A 1 -21.04 -39.53 -61.07
C MET A 1 -21.08 -38.09 -60.55
N GLU A 2 -20.02 -37.62 -59.87
CA GLU A 2 -20.02 -36.28 -59.27
C GLU A 2 -18.61 -35.64 -59.15
N ASP A 3 -17.63 -36.14 -59.91
CA ASP A 3 -16.23 -35.65 -59.88
C ASP A 3 -15.84 -34.78 -61.10
N ASN A 4 -16.76 -34.54 -62.04
CA ASN A 4 -16.42 -33.84 -63.29
C ASN A 4 -16.55 -32.31 -63.23
N ASN A 5 -17.31 -31.75 -62.28
CA ASN A 5 -17.61 -30.32 -62.23
C ASN A 5 -16.55 -29.49 -61.49
N THR A 6 -15.88 -30.05 -60.48
CA THR A 6 -14.77 -29.40 -59.76
C THR A 6 -13.51 -29.31 -60.63
N ASN A 7 -13.25 -30.32 -61.45
CA ASN A 7 -12.14 -30.32 -62.39
C ASN A 7 -12.31 -29.31 -63.53
N THR A 8 -13.53 -29.07 -64.02
CA THR A 8 -13.79 -28.06 -65.05
C THR A 8 -13.69 -26.63 -64.51
N ALA A 9 -14.13 -26.39 -63.27
CA ALA A 9 -13.98 -25.08 -62.62
C ALA A 9 -12.51 -24.71 -62.37
N LEU A 10 -11.70 -25.67 -61.87
CA LEU A 10 -10.27 -25.47 -61.64
C LEU A 10 -9.49 -25.30 -62.96
N GLN A 11 -9.86 -26.04 -64.02
CA GLN A 11 -9.26 -25.86 -65.34
C GLN A 11 -9.64 -24.52 -66.00
N ALA A 12 -10.87 -24.04 -65.82
CA ALA A 12 -11.29 -22.73 -66.31
C ALA A 12 -10.53 -21.58 -65.62
N ILE A 13 -10.31 -21.69 -64.30
CA ILE A 13 -9.49 -20.75 -63.52
C ILE A 13 -8.03 -20.80 -63.98
N ALA A 14 -7.47 -21.99 -64.17
CA ALA A 14 -6.10 -22.16 -64.65
C ALA A 14 -5.88 -21.60 -66.06
N LYS A 15 -6.86 -21.76 -66.97
CA LYS A 15 -6.79 -21.24 -68.33
C LYS A 15 -6.92 -19.71 -68.38
N ALA A 16 -7.81 -19.14 -67.56
CA ALA A 16 -7.95 -17.69 -67.41
C ALA A 16 -6.71 -17.01 -66.79
N LEU A 17 -5.95 -17.74 -65.94
CA LEU A 17 -4.67 -17.28 -65.41
C LEU A 17 -3.53 -17.31 -66.46
N ASN A 18 -3.63 -18.16 -67.49
CA ASN A 18 -2.55 -18.42 -68.45
C ASN A 18 -2.63 -17.55 -69.73
N GLU A 19 -3.81 -17.01 -70.07
CA GLU A 19 -4.05 -16.36 -71.38
C GLU A 19 -3.87 -14.82 -71.43
N GLY A 20 -3.37 -14.15 -70.38
CA GLY A 20 -3.17 -12.70 -70.52
C GLY A 20 -2.78 -11.93 -69.27
N ILE A 21 -2.07 -12.55 -68.34
CA ILE A 21 -1.57 -11.85 -67.17
C ILE A 21 -0.08 -11.57 -67.39
N ASN A 22 0.26 -10.34 -67.77
CA ASN A 22 1.65 -9.86 -67.77
C ASN A 22 2.29 -10.25 -66.43
N GLU A 23 3.55 -10.72 -66.43
CA GLU A 23 4.24 -11.18 -65.22
C GLU A 23 4.13 -10.19 -64.05
N ARG A 24 4.11 -8.88 -64.35
CA ARG A 24 3.87 -7.81 -63.38
C ARG A 24 2.48 -7.87 -62.74
N THR A 25 1.44 -8.10 -63.51
CA THR A 25 0.06 -8.23 -63.01
C THR A 25 -0.09 -9.49 -62.15
N ALA A 26 0.53 -10.60 -62.55
CA ALA A 26 0.55 -11.84 -61.76
C ALA A 26 1.26 -11.63 -60.43
N MET A 27 2.42 -10.96 -60.46
CA MET A 27 3.18 -10.61 -59.27
C MET A 27 2.39 -9.69 -58.32
N ILE A 28 1.69 -8.68 -58.85
CA ILE A 28 0.83 -7.79 -58.06
C ILE A 28 -0.32 -8.56 -57.40
N ILE A 29 -0.97 -9.46 -58.12
CA ILE A 29 -2.07 -10.30 -57.57
C ILE A 29 -1.54 -11.20 -56.44
N ILE A 30 -0.37 -11.83 -56.64
CA ILE A 30 0.25 -12.68 -55.63
C ILE A 30 0.62 -11.86 -54.38
N ILE A 31 1.28 -10.72 -54.54
CA ILE A 31 1.65 -9.84 -53.42
C ILE A 31 0.40 -9.37 -52.68
N THR A 32 -0.65 -8.97 -53.40
CA THR A 32 -1.91 -8.53 -52.81
C THR A 32 -2.59 -9.67 -52.04
N ALA A 33 -2.62 -10.88 -52.61
CA ALA A 33 -3.18 -12.06 -51.95
C ALA A 33 -2.40 -12.43 -50.68
N VAL A 34 -1.06 -12.33 -50.70
CA VAL A 34 -0.21 -12.56 -49.52
C VAL A 34 -0.45 -11.50 -48.45
N ILE A 35 -0.57 -10.22 -48.81
CA ILE A 35 -0.88 -9.14 -47.87
C ILE A 35 -2.25 -9.37 -47.22
N ILE A 36 -3.28 -9.67 -48.02
CA ILE A 36 -4.62 -9.98 -47.52
C ILE A 36 -4.57 -11.19 -46.60
N PHE A 37 -3.84 -12.24 -46.97
CA PHE A 37 -3.68 -13.43 -46.14
C PHE A 37 -3.03 -13.11 -44.80
N ILE A 38 -1.93 -12.34 -44.78
CA ILE A 38 -1.24 -11.92 -43.56
C ILE A 38 -2.16 -11.09 -42.66
N ILE A 39 -2.92 -10.14 -43.22
CA ILE A 39 -3.87 -9.32 -42.47
C ILE A 39 -4.95 -10.21 -41.85
N THR A 40 -5.58 -11.06 -42.66
CA THR A 40 -6.67 -11.95 -42.22
C THR A 40 -6.19 -12.93 -41.15
N PHE A 41 -5.02 -13.54 -41.36
CA PHE A 41 -4.40 -14.45 -40.40
C PHE A 41 -4.09 -13.76 -39.07
N THR A 42 -3.54 -12.54 -39.12
CA THR A 42 -3.26 -11.73 -37.93
C THR A 42 -4.55 -11.38 -37.18
N VAL A 43 -5.62 -11.01 -37.89
CA VAL A 43 -6.92 -10.70 -37.29
C VAL A 43 -7.52 -11.94 -36.62
N VAL A 44 -7.52 -13.10 -37.29
CA VAL A 44 -8.05 -14.36 -36.74
C VAL A 44 -7.27 -14.80 -35.50
N ILE A 45 -5.93 -14.72 -35.51
CA ILE A 45 -5.11 -15.02 -34.33
C ILE A 45 -5.44 -14.07 -33.18
N LYS A 46 -5.55 -12.76 -33.44
CA LYS A 46 -5.92 -11.78 -32.42
C LYS A 46 -7.30 -12.07 -31.83
N LEU A 47 -8.28 -12.44 -32.65
CA LEU A 47 -9.63 -12.79 -32.19
C LEU A 47 -9.63 -14.07 -31.33
N ARG A 48 -8.93 -15.13 -31.76
CA ARG A 48 -8.81 -16.38 -30.99
C ARG A 48 -8.08 -16.19 -29.67
N SER A 49 -6.99 -15.41 -29.68
CA SER A 49 -6.23 -15.09 -28.46
C SER A 49 -7.08 -14.32 -27.46
N ARG A 50 -7.81 -13.29 -27.93
CA ARG A 50 -8.75 -12.53 -27.08
C ARG A 50 -9.83 -13.40 -26.47
N LYS A 51 -10.43 -14.30 -27.27
CA LYS A 51 -11.44 -15.24 -26.77
C LYS A 51 -10.86 -16.14 -25.68
N LYS A 52 -9.68 -16.73 -25.88
CA LYS A 52 -9.04 -17.60 -24.88
C LYS A 52 -8.71 -16.87 -23.57
N ILE A 53 -8.22 -15.62 -23.67
CA ILE A 53 -7.95 -14.79 -22.49
C ILE A 53 -9.26 -14.49 -21.73
N ARG A 54 -10.32 -14.15 -22.47
CA ARG A 54 -11.64 -13.87 -21.89
C ARG A 54 -12.23 -15.10 -21.18
N ASP A 55 -12.23 -16.25 -21.85
CA ASP A 55 -12.76 -17.50 -21.29
C ASP A 55 -11.96 -17.93 -20.03
N SER A 56 -10.65 -17.69 -20.02
CA SER A 56 -9.77 -17.92 -18.86
C SER A 56 -10.06 -16.96 -17.69
N ALA A 57 -10.29 -15.67 -18.00
CA ALA A 57 -10.64 -14.66 -17.00
C ALA A 57 -12.04 -14.94 -16.42
N GLU A 58 -13.00 -15.34 -17.25
CA GLU A 58 -14.35 -15.71 -16.85
C GLU A 58 -14.34 -16.96 -15.95
N ALA A 59 -13.58 -17.99 -16.30
CA ALA A 59 -13.43 -19.18 -15.46
C ALA A 59 -12.80 -18.84 -14.09
N SER A 60 -11.80 -17.94 -14.09
CA SER A 60 -11.17 -17.45 -12.85
C SER A 60 -12.16 -16.64 -12.00
N PHE A 61 -12.96 -15.81 -12.63
CA PHE A 61 -14.01 -15.02 -11.99
C PHE A 61 -15.08 -15.92 -11.35
N GLN A 62 -15.58 -16.92 -12.08
CA GLN A 62 -16.52 -17.93 -11.55
C GLN A 62 -15.93 -18.70 -10.36
N LYS A 63 -14.63 -19.03 -10.42
CA LYS A 63 -13.93 -19.67 -9.31
C LYS A 63 -13.85 -18.76 -8.08
N LEU A 64 -13.62 -17.46 -8.27
CA LEU A 64 -13.58 -16.47 -7.19
C LEU A 64 -14.96 -16.24 -6.57
N ILE A 65 -16.03 -16.15 -7.37
CA ILE A 65 -17.41 -16.07 -6.87
C ILE A 65 -17.70 -17.22 -5.90
N ARG A 66 -17.37 -18.45 -6.31
CA ARG A 66 -17.58 -19.65 -5.48
C ARG A 66 -16.66 -19.68 -4.26
N LYS A 67 -15.41 -19.25 -4.40
CA LYS A 67 -14.44 -19.22 -3.29
C LYS A 67 -14.85 -18.25 -2.18
N HIS A 68 -15.38 -17.08 -2.55
CA HIS A 68 -15.74 -16.02 -1.61
C HIS A 68 -17.22 -16.04 -1.19
N ASN A 69 -18.01 -17.01 -1.66
CA ASN A 69 -19.45 -17.14 -1.38
C ASN A 69 -20.18 -15.80 -1.57
N LEU A 70 -20.05 -15.21 -2.77
CA LEU A 70 -20.71 -13.95 -3.09
C LEU A 70 -22.22 -14.16 -3.21
N THR A 71 -22.97 -13.27 -2.57
CA THR A 71 -24.44 -13.21 -2.57
C THR A 71 -24.95 -12.56 -3.85
N ILE A 72 -26.26 -12.71 -4.13
CA ILE A 72 -26.89 -12.09 -5.31
C ILE A 72 -26.71 -10.57 -5.31
N LEU A 73 -26.92 -9.92 -4.17
CA LEU A 73 -26.74 -8.46 -4.03
C LEU A 73 -25.29 -8.02 -4.30
N GLU A 74 -24.30 -8.84 -3.92
CA GLU A 74 -22.89 -8.56 -4.21
C GLU A 74 -22.55 -8.79 -5.69
N LEU A 75 -23.21 -9.75 -6.35
CA LEU A 75 -23.07 -9.96 -7.79
C LEU A 75 -23.68 -8.79 -8.57
N ASP A 76 -24.87 -8.31 -8.17
CA ASP A 76 -25.51 -7.13 -8.75
C ASP A 76 -24.61 -5.89 -8.58
N LEU A 77 -24.01 -5.72 -7.39
CA LEU A 77 -23.02 -4.66 -7.14
C LEU A 77 -21.79 -4.77 -8.05
N ILE A 78 -21.29 -5.99 -8.32
CA ILE A 78 -20.16 -6.17 -9.25
C ILE A 78 -20.56 -5.79 -10.68
N GLU A 79 -21.80 -6.05 -11.08
CA GLU A 79 -22.31 -5.60 -12.37
C GLU A 79 -22.42 -4.07 -12.44
N GLU A 80 -22.89 -3.42 -11.38
CA GLU A 80 -22.92 -1.95 -11.29
C GLU A 80 -21.51 -1.35 -11.31
N LEU A 81 -20.56 -1.93 -10.56
CA LEU A 81 -19.15 -1.53 -10.60
C LEU A 81 -18.57 -1.71 -12.00
N ALA A 82 -18.94 -2.77 -12.72
CA ALA A 82 -18.51 -2.99 -14.10
C ALA A 82 -19.06 -1.95 -15.08
N LEU A 83 -20.27 -1.41 -14.86
CA LEU A 83 -20.84 -0.34 -15.69
C LEU A 83 -20.04 0.96 -15.59
N SER A 84 -19.38 1.21 -14.45
CA SER A 84 -18.49 2.37 -14.26
C SER A 84 -17.12 2.24 -14.97
N MET A 85 -16.82 1.05 -15.52
CA MET A 85 -15.57 0.76 -16.22
C MET A 85 -15.65 1.08 -17.73
N LYS A 86 -14.50 1.35 -18.35
CA LYS A 86 -14.42 1.69 -19.77
C LYS A 86 -14.75 0.52 -20.71
N LYS A 87 -14.59 -0.72 -20.24
CA LYS A 87 -14.90 -1.95 -20.98
C LYS A 87 -15.64 -2.92 -20.08
N SER A 88 -16.75 -3.46 -20.55
CA SER A 88 -17.54 -4.47 -19.83
C SER A 88 -16.74 -5.75 -19.52
N GLU A 89 -15.75 -6.08 -20.36
CA GLU A 89 -14.87 -7.24 -20.18
C GLU A 89 -13.90 -7.09 -18.99
N ASP A 90 -13.70 -5.87 -18.48
CA ASP A 90 -12.83 -5.65 -17.31
C ASP A 90 -13.48 -6.13 -16.00
N LYS A 91 -14.78 -6.46 -16.02
CA LYS A 91 -15.50 -7.02 -14.86
C LYS A 91 -14.86 -8.29 -14.30
N TYR A 92 -14.30 -9.13 -15.18
CA TYR A 92 -13.65 -10.37 -14.77
C TYR A 92 -12.38 -10.13 -13.94
N ASN A 93 -11.82 -8.92 -14.03
CA ASN A 93 -10.64 -8.51 -13.30
C ASN A 93 -10.96 -7.73 -12.02
N LEU A 94 -12.22 -7.38 -11.76
CA LEU A 94 -12.62 -6.63 -10.54
C LEU A 94 -12.31 -7.42 -9.26
N LEU A 95 -12.52 -8.74 -9.28
CA LEU A 95 -12.26 -9.62 -8.13
C LEU A 95 -10.81 -10.09 -8.03
N ILE A 96 -9.98 -9.75 -9.02
CA ILE A 96 -8.55 -10.11 -9.05
C ILE A 96 -7.70 -8.90 -8.68
N SER A 97 -8.07 -7.73 -9.21
CA SER A 97 -7.27 -6.51 -9.12
C SER A 97 -7.94 -5.47 -8.22
N LYS A 98 -7.36 -5.30 -7.05
CA LYS A 98 -7.74 -4.28 -6.06
C LYS A 98 -7.77 -2.87 -6.63
N SER A 99 -6.78 -2.50 -7.44
CA SER A 99 -6.71 -1.16 -8.05
C SER A 99 -7.88 -0.91 -9.02
N ARG A 100 -8.26 -1.94 -9.80
CA ARG A 100 -9.44 -1.86 -10.68
C ARG A 100 -10.74 -1.77 -9.89
N PHE A 101 -10.85 -2.53 -8.80
CA PHE A 101 -11.99 -2.46 -7.90
C PHE A 101 -12.17 -1.04 -7.34
N ARG A 102 -11.09 -0.43 -6.84
CA ARG A 102 -11.10 0.94 -6.29
C ARG A 102 -11.45 2.01 -7.32
N GLN A 103 -10.91 1.89 -8.54
CA GLN A 103 -11.26 2.82 -9.61
C GLN A 103 -12.75 2.74 -9.97
N ALA A 104 -13.34 1.54 -9.94
CA ALA A 104 -14.76 1.36 -10.16
C ALA A 104 -15.60 1.89 -8.98
N GLU A 105 -15.16 1.63 -7.75
CA GLU A 105 -15.75 2.15 -6.51
C GLU A 105 -15.79 3.69 -6.50
N HIS A 106 -14.67 4.35 -6.79
CA HIS A 106 -14.59 5.82 -6.81
C HIS A 106 -15.58 6.42 -7.80
N LYS A 107 -15.65 5.86 -9.02
CA LYS A 107 -16.58 6.32 -10.04
C LYS A 107 -18.04 6.03 -9.70
N LEU A 108 -18.32 4.90 -9.05
CA LEU A 108 -19.68 4.58 -8.63
C LEU A 108 -20.14 5.53 -7.52
N ASN A 109 -19.26 5.84 -6.55
CA ASN A 109 -19.54 6.78 -5.46
C ASN A 109 -19.75 8.22 -5.95
N GLU A 110 -19.16 8.62 -7.08
CA GLU A 110 -19.46 9.91 -7.73
C GLU A 110 -20.90 9.97 -8.30
N ILE A 111 -21.51 8.82 -8.58
CA ILE A 111 -22.81 8.71 -9.27
C ILE A 111 -23.94 8.35 -8.29
N SER A 112 -23.66 7.51 -7.28
CA SER A 112 -24.66 7.03 -6.32
C SER A 112 -24.01 6.63 -4.98
N GLU A 113 -24.51 7.18 -3.88
CA GLU A 113 -24.06 6.80 -2.52
C GLU A 113 -24.75 5.56 -1.95
N ALA A 114 -25.75 5.01 -2.64
CA ALA A 114 -26.69 4.03 -2.07
C ALA A 114 -26.06 2.67 -1.68
N ASN A 115 -24.83 2.39 -2.11
CA ASN A 115 -24.24 1.04 -2.02
C ASN A 115 -23.00 0.94 -1.13
N LYS A 116 -22.66 1.97 -0.36
CA LYS A 116 -21.44 2.01 0.49
C LYS A 116 -21.28 0.79 1.40
N GLN A 117 -22.35 0.37 2.09
CA GLN A 117 -22.29 -0.80 3.00
C GLN A 117 -22.03 -2.12 2.25
N LEU A 118 -22.63 -2.31 1.07
CA LEU A 118 -22.42 -3.50 0.24
C LEU A 118 -20.99 -3.53 -0.34
N ILE A 119 -20.46 -2.36 -0.72
CA ILE A 119 -19.08 -2.21 -1.19
C ILE A 119 -18.08 -2.58 -0.09
N GLU A 120 -18.26 -2.11 1.13
CA GLU A 120 -17.39 -2.46 2.26
C GLU A 120 -17.47 -3.95 2.62
N GLY A 121 -18.68 -4.54 2.62
CA GLY A 121 -18.84 -5.99 2.82
C GLY A 121 -18.11 -6.82 1.75
N LEU A 122 -18.19 -6.39 0.49
CA LEU A 122 -17.48 -7.02 -0.62
C LEU A 122 -15.96 -6.85 -0.50
N LYS A 123 -15.47 -5.67 -0.09
CA LYS A 123 -14.04 -5.39 0.16
C LYS A 123 -13.47 -6.31 1.24
N LEU A 124 -14.22 -6.51 2.33
CA LEU A 124 -13.84 -7.42 3.42
C LEU A 124 -13.71 -8.86 2.90
N LYS A 125 -14.72 -9.36 2.17
CA LYS A 125 -14.70 -10.73 1.62
C LYS A 125 -13.56 -10.97 0.63
N LEU A 126 -13.21 -9.96 -0.16
CA LEU A 126 -12.14 -10.03 -1.14
C LEU A 126 -10.74 -9.80 -0.55
N GLY A 127 -10.63 -9.44 0.74
CA GLY A 127 -9.35 -9.08 1.37
C GLY A 127 -8.77 -7.77 0.82
N TYR A 128 -9.63 -6.88 0.32
CA TYR A 128 -9.24 -5.58 -0.25
C TYR A 128 -9.14 -4.46 0.79
N THR A 129 -9.27 -4.81 2.06
CA THR A 129 -9.25 -3.98 3.28
C THR A 129 -7.94 -3.21 3.54
N VAL A 130 -7.00 -3.14 2.61
CA VAL A 130 -5.74 -2.40 2.82
C VAL A 130 -5.41 -1.49 1.65
N PRO A 131 -5.57 -0.17 1.75
CA PRO A 131 -4.96 0.73 0.77
C PRO A 131 -3.46 0.52 0.67
N GLU A 132 -2.96 0.20 -0.53
CA GLU A 132 -1.52 0.20 -0.80
C GLU A 132 -0.99 1.62 -1.07
N ASP A 133 -1.86 2.63 -1.27
CA ASP A 133 -1.43 4.01 -1.58
C ASP A 133 -2.23 5.10 -0.83
N GLU A 134 -2.97 4.74 0.22
CA GLU A 134 -3.43 5.70 1.24
C GLU A 134 -2.86 5.22 2.57
N PRO A 135 -2.45 6.12 3.49
CA PRO A 135 -2.08 5.69 4.82
C PRO A 135 -3.30 5.00 5.42
N GLY A 136 -3.26 3.66 5.48
CA GLY A 136 -4.34 2.86 6.01
C GLY A 136 -4.72 3.44 7.37
N ILE A 137 -6.01 3.70 7.56
CA ILE A 137 -6.55 4.05 8.86
C ILE A 137 -6.30 2.82 9.75
N ILE A 138 -5.19 2.87 10.48
CA ILE A 138 -4.82 1.82 11.41
C ILE A 138 -5.56 2.17 12.69
N SER A 139 -6.42 1.28 13.15
CA SER A 139 -7.15 1.44 14.40
C SER A 139 -6.47 0.64 15.49
N THR A 140 -6.56 1.12 16.73
CA THR A 140 -6.20 0.30 17.91
C THR A 140 -6.93 -1.04 17.99
N ALA A 141 -8.02 -1.22 17.24
CA ALA A 141 -8.72 -2.50 17.09
C ALA A 141 -7.89 -3.59 16.37
N SER A 142 -6.82 -3.24 15.65
CA SER A 142 -5.97 -4.20 14.95
C SER A 142 -4.85 -4.78 15.82
N PHE A 143 -4.71 -4.33 17.06
CA PHE A 143 -3.63 -4.80 17.93
C PHE A 143 -3.83 -6.22 18.45
N THR A 144 -2.71 -6.85 18.79
CA THR A 144 -2.70 -8.17 19.42
C THR A 144 -2.50 -8.06 20.92
N GLN A 145 -3.13 -8.96 21.67
CA GLN A 145 -2.88 -9.09 23.09
C GLN A 145 -1.40 -9.41 23.34
N GLY A 146 -0.80 -8.73 24.31
CA GLY A 146 0.61 -8.84 24.65
C GLY A 146 1.54 -7.96 23.80
N GLN A 147 1.00 -7.17 22.88
CA GLN A 147 1.81 -6.27 22.06
C GLN A 147 2.45 -5.19 22.94
N PRO A 148 3.79 -5.00 22.87
CA PRO A 148 4.46 -3.96 23.60
C PRO A 148 4.12 -2.60 23.00
N ALA A 149 3.87 -1.63 23.88
CA ALA A 149 3.56 -0.26 23.52
C ALA A 149 4.29 0.72 24.45
N LYS A 150 4.22 1.99 24.11
CA LYS A 150 4.58 3.09 25.02
C LYS A 150 3.42 4.04 25.14
N ILE A 151 3.27 4.66 26.29
CA ILE A 151 2.30 5.72 26.48
C ILE A 151 3.03 6.99 26.91
N ASN A 152 2.61 8.11 26.35
CA ASN A 152 2.97 9.43 26.84
C ASN A 152 1.71 10.09 27.40
N PHE A 153 1.79 10.59 28.63
CA PHE A 153 0.73 11.39 29.25
C PHE A 153 1.40 12.51 30.06
N GLY A 154 0.96 13.76 29.85
CA GLY A 154 1.70 14.92 30.34
C GLY A 154 3.17 14.92 29.86
N ASP A 155 4.10 14.97 30.82
CA ASP A 155 5.56 14.93 30.58
C ASP A 155 6.18 13.54 30.84
N GLU A 156 5.37 12.53 31.17
CA GLU A 156 5.83 11.18 31.50
C GLU A 156 5.73 10.24 30.29
N GLU A 157 6.78 9.42 30.08
CA GLU A 157 6.83 8.32 29.11
C GLU A 157 6.92 7.00 29.86
N LEU A 158 5.96 6.10 29.62
CA LEU A 158 5.89 4.80 30.28
C LEU A 158 5.89 3.66 29.26
N ASN A 159 6.49 2.54 29.63
CA ASN A 159 6.32 1.29 28.90
C ASN A 159 4.95 0.72 29.24
N ALA A 160 4.22 0.29 28.22
CA ALA A 160 2.88 -0.28 28.35
C ALA A 160 2.76 -1.55 27.52
N GLU A 161 1.66 -2.27 27.73
CA GLU A 161 1.35 -3.49 27.00
C GLU A 161 -0.14 -3.53 26.68
N ILE A 162 -0.49 -3.99 25.48
CA ILE A 162 -1.90 -4.19 25.13
C ILE A 162 -2.42 -5.41 25.87
N TYR A 163 -3.24 -5.19 26.89
CA TYR A 163 -3.76 -6.25 27.74
C TYR A 163 -4.89 -7.03 27.06
N SER A 164 -5.79 -6.31 26.40
CA SER A 164 -6.87 -6.91 25.60
C SER A 164 -7.42 -5.92 24.58
N VAL A 165 -8.01 -6.47 23.51
CA VAL A 165 -8.72 -5.76 22.46
C VAL A 165 -10.10 -6.41 22.34
N ALA A 166 -11.15 -5.65 22.63
CA ALA A 166 -12.54 -6.10 22.52
C ALA A 166 -13.27 -5.21 21.51
N ASP A 167 -14.49 -5.59 21.08
CA ASP A 167 -15.17 -4.97 19.93
C ASP A 167 -15.29 -3.43 19.98
N ALA A 168 -15.36 -2.83 21.17
CA ALA A 168 -15.58 -1.39 21.35
C ALA A 168 -14.41 -0.65 21.99
N ASN A 169 -13.44 -1.36 22.57
CA ASN A 169 -12.44 -0.76 23.42
C ASN A 169 -11.13 -1.54 23.45
N ILE A 170 -10.06 -0.79 23.65
CA ILE A 170 -8.75 -1.33 23.97
C ILE A 170 -8.50 -1.21 25.48
N THR A 171 -7.85 -2.21 26.06
CA THR A 171 -7.35 -2.16 27.43
C THR A 171 -5.84 -2.21 27.40
N VAL A 172 -5.22 -1.22 28.03
CA VAL A 172 -3.76 -1.06 28.09
C VAL A 172 -3.33 -1.25 29.54
N LYS A 173 -2.27 -2.02 29.73
CA LYS A 173 -1.60 -2.19 31.01
C LYS A 173 -0.39 -1.27 31.10
N CYS A 174 -0.36 -0.44 32.13
CA CYS A 174 0.75 0.45 32.45
C CYS A 174 1.17 0.25 33.92
N PRO A 175 2.48 0.24 34.22
CA PRO A 175 2.97 0.10 35.59
C PRO A 175 2.53 1.28 36.46
N ALA A 176 2.46 1.08 37.78
CA ALA A 176 2.11 2.16 38.70
C ALA A 176 3.05 3.37 38.53
N GLN A 177 2.46 4.55 38.32
CA GLN A 177 3.17 5.81 38.07
C GLN A 177 2.95 6.84 39.20
N PRO A 178 3.87 7.80 39.39
CA PRO A 178 3.75 8.82 40.43
C PRO A 178 2.51 9.70 40.25
N THR A 179 2.19 10.03 38.99
CA THR A 179 1.01 10.82 38.62
C THR A 179 -0.07 9.86 38.10
N PRO A 180 -1.18 9.63 38.85
CA PRO A 180 -2.19 8.68 38.41
C PRO A 180 -2.88 9.16 37.14
N ILE A 181 -3.09 8.24 36.19
CA ILE A 181 -3.88 8.50 35.00
C ILE A 181 -5.34 8.64 35.41
N THR A 182 -6.03 9.62 34.85
CA THR A 182 -7.43 9.95 35.05
C THR A 182 -8.19 9.86 33.73
N THR A 183 -9.53 9.86 33.80
CA THR A 183 -10.39 9.81 32.60
C THR A 183 -10.38 11.10 31.78
N ASP A 184 -9.85 12.19 32.35
CA ASP A 184 -9.75 13.49 31.67
C ASP A 184 -8.42 13.64 30.90
N ASP A 185 -7.52 12.67 31.00
CA ASP A 185 -6.20 12.73 30.38
C ASP A 185 -6.21 12.34 28.90
N GLU A 186 -5.43 13.07 28.08
CA GLU A 186 -5.09 12.66 26.73
C GLU A 186 -3.82 11.80 26.75
N ILE A 187 -3.94 10.53 26.34
CA ILE A 187 -2.83 9.58 26.30
C ILE A 187 -2.40 9.36 24.86
N SER A 188 -1.10 9.54 24.61
CA SER A 188 -0.47 9.22 23.34
C SER A 188 0.12 7.81 23.39
N LEU A 189 -0.57 6.83 22.79
CA LEU A 189 -0.09 5.45 22.66
C LEU A 189 0.78 5.31 21.40
N ILE A 190 1.98 4.79 21.57
CA ILE A 190 2.97 4.56 20.51
C ILE A 190 3.25 3.07 20.37
N THR A 191 3.10 2.52 19.18
CA THR A 191 3.41 1.12 18.87
C THR A 191 4.33 1.01 17.66
N ALA A 192 5.07 -0.09 17.56
CA ALA A 192 5.89 -0.41 16.39
C ALA A 192 5.25 -1.59 15.65
N GLU A 193 4.87 -1.40 14.40
CA GLU A 193 4.24 -2.42 13.54
C GLU A 193 4.86 -2.33 12.14
N ASP A 194 5.32 -3.45 11.60
CA ASP A 194 5.96 -3.54 10.27
C ASP A 194 7.12 -2.54 10.04
N GLY A 195 7.86 -2.21 11.10
CA GLY A 195 8.98 -1.28 11.03
C GLY A 195 8.58 0.21 10.98
N ALA A 196 7.30 0.53 11.16
CA ALA A 196 6.80 1.89 11.34
C ALA A 196 6.34 2.12 12.78
N PHE A 197 6.63 3.30 13.33
CA PHE A 197 6.06 3.75 14.59
C PHE A 197 4.73 4.44 14.32
N ARG A 198 3.72 4.13 15.12
CA ARG A 198 2.35 4.63 14.99
C ARG A 198 1.93 5.30 16.28
N LEU A 199 1.22 6.42 16.19
CA LEU A 199 0.74 7.22 17.32
C LEU A 199 -0.79 7.25 17.32
N PHE A 200 -1.36 6.95 18.48
CA PHE A 200 -2.79 6.95 18.72
C PHE A 200 -3.08 7.86 19.91
N LYS A 201 -4.06 8.74 19.77
CA LYS A 201 -4.58 9.50 20.91
C LYS A 201 -5.69 8.69 21.55
N LEU A 202 -5.62 8.50 22.85
CA LEU A 202 -6.57 7.75 23.65
C LEU A 202 -7.11 8.64 24.77
N TYR A 203 -8.40 8.51 25.02
CA TYR A 203 -9.09 9.17 26.14
C TYR A 203 -9.67 8.05 27.02
N PRO A 204 -9.11 7.80 28.21
CA PRO A 204 -9.55 6.70 29.06
C PRO A 204 -11.01 6.88 29.50
N ASP A 205 -11.81 5.82 29.39
CA ASP A 205 -13.19 5.80 29.87
C ASP A 205 -13.34 5.05 31.20
N LYS A 206 -12.41 4.11 31.49
CA LYS A 206 -12.39 3.30 32.71
C LYS A 206 -10.96 3.06 33.17
N ILE A 207 -10.72 3.17 34.47
CA ILE A 207 -9.40 2.95 35.08
C ILE A 207 -9.54 2.03 36.29
N LYS A 208 -8.70 1.00 36.36
CA LYS A 208 -8.67 0.01 37.43
C LYS A 208 -7.24 -0.40 37.75
N GLY A 209 -6.59 0.35 38.65
CA GLY A 209 -5.20 0.12 39.03
C GLY A 209 -4.25 0.38 37.86
N GLU A 210 -3.49 -0.63 37.47
CA GLU A 210 -2.54 -0.60 36.34
C GLU A 210 -3.20 -0.74 34.96
N LEU A 211 -4.52 -0.83 34.89
CA LEU A 211 -5.26 -0.99 33.65
C LEU A 211 -6.11 0.25 33.38
N PHE A 212 -6.02 0.77 32.17
CA PHE A 212 -7.02 1.70 31.66
C PHE A 212 -7.62 1.16 30.37
N SER A 213 -8.90 1.46 30.16
CA SER A 213 -9.61 1.19 28.93
C SER A 213 -9.89 2.52 28.22
N ALA A 214 -9.84 2.48 26.90
CA ALA A 214 -10.21 3.60 26.05
C ALA A 214 -10.99 3.07 24.83
N PRO A 215 -11.92 3.86 24.27
CA PRO A 215 -12.53 3.55 22.98
C PRO A 215 -11.47 3.41 21.89
N HIS A 216 -11.78 2.64 20.85
CA HIS A 216 -10.88 2.54 19.72
C HIS A 216 -10.67 3.89 19.04
N THR A 217 -9.40 4.23 18.83
CA THR A 217 -9.03 5.38 18.01
C THR A 217 -8.19 4.96 16.82
N GLU A 218 -8.23 5.82 15.82
CA GLU A 218 -7.45 5.70 14.59
C GLU A 218 -6.09 6.38 14.80
N ALA A 219 -5.05 5.81 14.20
CA ALA A 219 -3.73 6.37 14.23
C ALA A 219 -3.76 7.73 13.54
N SER A 220 -3.24 8.75 14.23
CA SER A 220 -2.69 9.88 13.50
C SER A 220 -1.39 9.37 12.90
N VAL A 221 -1.37 9.23 11.57
CA VAL A 221 -0.17 8.80 10.86
C VAL A 221 0.90 9.83 11.16
N ILE A 222 1.90 9.44 11.95
CA ILE A 222 3.19 10.13 11.89
C ILE A 222 3.66 9.81 10.48
N GLU A 223 3.50 10.76 9.56
CA GLU A 223 3.97 10.62 8.19
C GLU A 223 5.36 10.01 8.27
N LYS A 224 5.50 8.86 7.62
CA LYS A 224 6.79 8.34 7.21
C LYS A 224 7.40 9.47 6.41
N LEU A 225 8.17 10.37 7.04
CA LEU A 225 8.97 11.34 6.31
C LEU A 225 9.91 10.47 5.50
N ASN A 226 9.55 10.27 4.23
CA ASN A 226 10.43 9.77 3.19
C ASN A 226 11.51 10.85 2.99
N LEU A 227 12.29 11.14 4.02
CA LEU A 227 13.61 11.71 3.87
C LEU A 227 14.42 10.60 3.25
N HIS A 228 14.85 10.82 2.00
CA HIS A 228 15.80 9.95 1.33
C HIS A 228 16.88 9.52 2.32
N LEU A 229 16.88 8.23 2.62
CA LEU A 229 17.66 7.56 3.67
C LEU A 229 19.17 7.48 3.38
N ASP A 230 19.70 8.48 2.68
CA ASP A 230 21.13 8.68 2.40
C ASP A 230 21.64 10.01 2.96
N SER A 231 20.88 10.67 3.84
CA SER A 231 21.38 11.82 4.60
C SER A 231 22.47 11.37 5.58
N VAL A 232 23.72 11.60 5.22
CA VAL A 232 24.85 11.58 6.16
C VAL A 232 24.68 12.79 7.06
N ILE A 233 24.39 12.55 8.35
CA ILE A 233 24.45 13.59 9.37
C ILE A 233 25.90 13.69 9.82
N GLU A 234 26.43 14.91 9.83
CA GLU A 234 27.57 15.27 10.66
C GLU A 234 27.04 15.66 12.04
N ILE A 235 27.41 14.91 13.07
CA ILE A 235 27.18 15.31 14.46
C ILE A 235 28.49 15.88 14.98
N LYS A 236 28.45 17.08 15.55
CA LYS A 236 29.60 17.70 16.23
C LYS A 236 29.29 17.79 17.72
N LEU A 237 30.23 17.31 18.53
CA LEU A 237 30.17 17.46 19.97
C LEU A 237 30.55 18.90 20.34
N PRO A 238 29.89 19.49 21.36
CA PRO A 238 30.06 20.90 21.71
C PRO A 238 31.36 21.21 22.46
N ASP A 239 32.15 20.20 22.83
CA ASP A 239 33.39 20.39 23.58
C ASP A 239 34.59 19.74 22.88
N GLU A 240 35.71 20.47 22.96
CA GLU A 240 37.04 20.19 22.39
C GLU A 240 37.32 20.61 20.93
N GLU A 241 38.51 21.18 20.75
CA GLU A 241 39.14 21.69 19.51
C GLU A 241 39.35 20.62 18.40
N LYS A 242 38.63 19.50 18.49
CA LYS A 242 38.51 18.43 17.50
C LYS A 242 37.03 18.07 17.42
N ALA A 243 36.30 18.77 16.55
CA ALA A 243 34.96 18.36 16.17
C ALA A 243 35.03 16.94 15.57
N GLU A 244 34.75 15.92 16.38
CA GLU A 244 34.71 14.55 15.88
C GLU A 244 33.43 14.39 15.06
N GLU A 245 33.58 14.21 13.75
CA GLU A 245 32.44 14.00 12.87
C GLU A 245 31.89 12.58 13.04
N ILE A 246 30.71 12.48 13.64
CA ILE A 246 29.99 11.21 13.75
C ILE A 246 28.99 11.12 12.58
N ASN A 247 29.35 10.35 11.56
CA ASN A 247 28.44 9.97 10.50
C ASN A 247 27.39 8.99 11.04
N ALA A 248 26.17 9.50 11.26
CA ALA A 248 25.02 8.72 11.69
C ALA A 248 23.91 8.73 10.63
N LYS A 249 23.14 7.65 10.55
CA LYS A 249 21.99 7.54 9.64
C LYS A 249 20.70 7.83 10.41
N ILE A 250 19.87 8.75 9.93
CA ILE A 250 18.51 8.96 10.46
C ILE A 250 17.68 7.73 10.14
N VAL A 251 17.10 7.14 11.18
CA VAL A 251 16.11 6.07 11.05
C VAL A 251 14.71 6.66 11.11
N MET A 252 14.52 7.71 11.91
CA MET A 252 13.25 8.41 12.04
C MET A 252 13.48 9.87 12.43
N LEU A 253 12.67 10.79 11.90
CA LEU A 253 12.65 12.20 12.28
C LEU A 253 11.24 12.58 12.72
N SER A 254 11.13 13.37 13.77
CA SER A 254 9.88 13.93 14.30
C SER A 254 10.11 15.40 14.67
N GLU A 255 9.03 16.14 14.95
CA GLU A 255 9.13 17.55 15.39
C GLU A 255 9.93 17.72 16.69
N ARG A 256 9.90 16.71 17.57
CA ARG A 256 10.55 16.76 18.90
C ARG A 256 11.96 16.17 18.92
N GLY A 257 12.41 15.54 17.83
CA GLY A 257 13.65 14.80 17.83
C GLY A 257 13.77 13.77 16.73
N ALA A 258 14.78 12.92 16.81
CA ALA A 258 15.06 11.88 15.83
C ALA A 258 15.58 10.59 16.47
N PHE A 259 15.55 9.51 15.70
CA PHE A 259 16.29 8.30 15.98
C PHE A 259 17.40 8.18 14.96
N ILE A 260 18.62 8.02 15.45
CA ILE A 260 19.81 7.85 14.63
C ILE A 260 20.44 6.48 14.92
N HIS A 261 21.04 5.89 13.90
CA HIS A 261 21.82 4.67 14.06
C HIS A 261 23.30 5.03 14.20
N ASP A 262 23.86 4.84 15.39
CA ASP A 262 25.26 5.05 15.69
C ASP A 262 26.00 3.70 15.77
N LYS A 263 26.56 3.27 14.63
CA LYS A 263 27.25 1.98 14.52
C LYS A 263 28.39 1.79 15.52
N LYS A 264 28.98 2.88 16.03
CA LYS A 264 30.16 2.85 16.91
C LYS A 264 29.82 3.09 18.38
N ASN A 265 28.56 3.33 18.75
CA ASN A 265 28.11 3.62 20.12
C ASN A 265 29.00 4.71 20.80
N ARG A 266 29.25 5.80 20.08
CA ARG A 266 30.10 6.92 20.54
C ARG A 266 29.32 7.92 21.38
N LEU A 267 28.02 8.03 21.17
CA LEU A 267 27.17 8.97 21.91
C LEU A 267 26.84 8.45 23.31
N GLN A 268 26.67 9.36 24.27
CA GLN A 268 26.27 9.06 25.66
C GLN A 268 24.90 9.64 26.01
N PRO A 269 24.14 9.04 26.94
CA PRO A 269 22.87 9.62 27.39
C PRO A 269 23.09 11.00 28.00
N LEU A 270 22.14 11.92 27.75
CA LEU A 270 22.15 13.33 28.17
C LEU A 270 23.25 14.21 27.54
N GLU A 271 24.04 13.66 26.62
CA GLU A 271 25.03 14.43 25.87
C GLU A 271 24.34 15.43 24.95
N SER A 272 24.78 16.68 24.99
CA SER A 272 24.33 17.72 24.06
C SER A 272 25.11 17.60 22.77
N ILE A 273 24.43 17.62 21.63
CA ILE A 273 25.00 17.40 20.32
C ILE A 273 24.43 18.42 19.32
N ARG A 274 25.25 18.81 18.35
CA ARG A 274 24.79 19.63 17.22
C ARG A 274 24.70 18.77 15.97
N ILE A 275 23.53 18.77 15.35
CA ILE A 275 23.18 17.92 14.21
C ILE A 275 23.06 18.80 12.97
N PHE A 276 23.73 18.42 11.89
CA PHE A 276 23.58 19.09 10.60
C PHE A 276 22.65 18.27 9.69
N LEU A 277 21.43 18.75 9.49
CA LEU A 277 20.47 18.13 8.58
C LEU A 277 20.73 18.60 7.14
N ASN A 278 21.11 17.67 6.27
CA ASN A 278 21.32 17.91 4.85
C ASN A 278 20.06 17.56 4.05
N ASN A 279 19.40 18.57 3.48
CA ASN A 279 18.42 18.37 2.41
C ASN A 279 19.17 18.45 1.07
N ASP A 280 18.80 17.60 0.11
CA ASP A 280 19.56 17.09 -1.05
C ASP A 280 20.23 18.13 -1.99
N ARG A 281 20.19 19.44 -1.67
CA ARG A 281 20.84 20.52 -2.42
C ARG A 281 21.31 21.67 -1.50
N LYS A 282 22.61 21.63 -1.12
CA LYS A 282 23.48 22.77 -0.74
C LYS A 282 23.25 23.54 0.58
N LYS A 283 22.30 23.18 1.45
CA LYS A 283 22.15 23.83 2.77
C LYS A 283 22.06 22.80 3.89
N SER A 284 23.01 22.87 4.82
CA SER A 284 22.95 22.18 6.09
C SER A 284 22.28 23.10 7.12
N PHE A 285 21.34 22.55 7.89
CA PHE A 285 20.69 23.26 8.99
C PHE A 285 21.20 22.70 10.31
N PRO A 286 21.89 23.52 11.15
CA PRO A 286 22.28 23.09 12.48
C PRO A 286 21.05 23.03 13.39
N VAL A 287 20.90 21.92 14.09
CA VAL A 287 19.87 21.71 15.11
C VAL A 287 20.57 21.24 16.38
N GLU A 288 20.33 21.95 17.49
CA GLU A 288 20.79 21.50 18.80
C GLU A 288 19.89 20.36 19.27
N ALA A 289 20.50 19.33 19.84
CA ALA A 289 19.80 18.19 20.38
C ALA A 289 20.49 17.64 21.63
N THR A 290 19.75 16.85 22.40
CA THR A 290 20.28 16.09 23.52
C THR A 290 19.99 14.62 23.30
N VAL A 291 20.98 13.76 23.56
CA VAL A 291 20.79 12.31 23.53
C VAL A 291 19.82 11.92 24.66
N ALA A 292 18.62 11.49 24.31
CA ALA A 292 17.60 11.12 25.27
C ALA A 292 17.77 9.68 25.74
N LYS A 293 18.05 8.75 24.82
CA LYS A 293 18.14 7.32 25.12
C LYS A 293 19.01 6.58 24.12
N ILE A 294 19.74 5.58 24.59
CA ILE A 294 20.53 4.67 23.75
C ILE A 294 19.98 3.26 23.90
N SER A 295 19.76 2.59 22.77
CA SER A 295 19.47 1.16 22.70
C SER A 295 20.73 0.44 22.25
N GLU A 296 21.41 -0.21 23.17
CA GLU A 296 22.69 -0.90 22.91
C GLU A 296 22.55 -2.06 21.92
N GLU A 297 21.46 -2.84 22.03
CA GLU A 297 21.19 -4.00 21.17
C GLU A 297 21.03 -3.63 19.68
N LYS A 298 20.41 -2.48 19.41
CA LYS A 298 20.10 -2.02 18.05
C LYS A 298 20.99 -0.87 17.58
N LYS A 299 21.90 -0.41 18.44
CA LYS A 299 22.76 0.78 18.22
C LYS A 299 21.96 2.02 17.80
N LEU A 300 20.74 2.12 18.32
CA LEU A 300 19.81 3.21 18.04
C LEU A 300 19.91 4.24 19.15
N VAL A 301 20.08 5.49 18.77
CA VAL A 301 20.15 6.62 19.68
C VAL A 301 18.95 7.51 19.42
N SER A 302 18.12 7.69 20.44
CA SER A 302 17.06 8.67 20.46
C SER A 302 17.66 10.01 20.86
N ILE A 303 17.41 11.02 20.04
CA ILE A 303 17.87 12.40 20.24
C ILE A 303 16.64 13.30 20.29
N ARG A 304 16.64 14.28 21.18
CA ARG A 304 15.56 15.26 21.37
C ARG A 304 16.07 16.62 20.95
N PHE A 305 15.34 17.34 20.11
CA PHE A 305 15.73 18.69 19.72
C PHE A 305 15.53 19.67 20.87
N THR A 306 16.47 20.60 21.02
CA THR A 306 16.49 21.59 22.11
C THR A 306 16.29 23.03 21.63
N ASN A 307 15.97 23.21 20.34
CA ASN A 307 15.59 24.50 19.75
C ASN A 307 14.12 24.84 19.97
#